data_AF-A0A496QD38-F1
#
_entry.id   AF-A0A496QD38-F1
#
_cell.length_a   1.000
_cell.length_b   1.000
_cell.length_c   1.000
_cell.angle_alpha   90.00
_cell.angle_beta   90.00
_cell.angle_gamma   90.00
#
_symmetry.space_group_name_H-M   'P 1'
#
loop_
_entity.id
_entity.type
_entity.pdbx_description
1 polymer ?
#
loop_
_entity_poly.entity_id
_entity_poly.type
_entity_poly.pdbx_seq_one_letter_code
_entity_poly.pdbx_strand_id
1 'polypeptide(L)' 'GHGDEPTISELKDIIKAAKSGEYIAAFGEYQQNNKSIEIVAREAGIAKSELDPLGIGRKDFKDFLNWNITRIMEVINVH' A
#
# COMPACT_ATOMS: atom_id res chain seq x y z
N GLY A 1 12.78 9.94 -4.49
CA GLY A 1 13.57 8.68 -4.51
C GLY A 1 12.94 7.68 -3.57
N HIS A 2 13.37 6.40 -3.59
CA HIS A 2 12.91 5.41 -2.61
C HIS A 2 13.04 5.96 -1.19
N GLY A 3 11.91 6.14 -0.49
CA GLY A 3 11.85 6.65 0.88
C GLY A 3 11.63 8.16 1.04
N ASP A 4 11.56 8.95 -0.03
CA ASP A 4 11.19 10.36 0.09
C ASP A 4 9.67 10.50 0.23
N GLU A 5 9.22 11.29 1.21
CA GLU A 5 7.80 11.60 1.34
C GLU A 5 7.32 12.37 0.09
N PRO A 6 6.16 12.00 -0.49
CA PRO A 6 5.60 12.73 -1.61
C PRO A 6 5.25 14.15 -1.20
N THR A 7 5.48 15.10 -2.11
CA THR A 7 5.07 16.48 -1.93
C THR A 7 3.54 16.60 -1.88
N ILE A 8 3.05 17.74 -1.41
CA ILE A 8 1.60 18.02 -1.38
C ILE A 8 1.00 17.98 -2.79
N SER A 9 1.73 18.40 -3.82
CA SER A 9 1.23 18.37 -5.20
C SER A 9 1.08 16.93 -5.69
N GLU A 10 2.11 16.10 -5.48
CA GLU A 10 2.09 14.69 -5.88
C GLU A 10 0.99 13.91 -5.14
N LEU A 11 0.80 14.15 -3.83
CA LEU A 11 -0.30 13.57 -3.08
C LEU A 11 -1.67 13.91 -3.66
N LYS A 12 -1.88 15.16 -4.09
CA LYS A 12 -3.14 15.58 -4.73
C LYS A 12 -3.37 14.85 -6.04
N ASP A 13 -2.35 14.71 -6.86
CA ASP A 13 -2.44 14.01 -8.14
C ASP A 13 -2.74 12.53 -7.95
N ILE A 14 -2.08 11.89 -6.99
CA ILE A 14 -2.33 10.49 -6.61
C ILE A 14 -3.78 10.29 -6.11
N ILE A 15 -4.27 11.17 -5.23
CA ILE A 15 -5.66 11.10 -4.73
C ILE A 15 -6.66 11.27 -5.88
N LYS A 16 -6.38 12.18 -6.81
CA LYS A 16 -7.26 12.40 -7.97
C LYS A 16 -7.34 11.17 -8.87
N ALA A 17 -6.19 10.55 -9.18
CA ALA A 17 -6.12 9.32 -9.96
C ALA A 17 -6.84 8.15 -9.27
N ALA A 18 -6.63 7.97 -7.97
CA ALA A 18 -7.33 6.97 -7.17
C ALA A 18 -8.85 7.16 -7.20
N LYS A 19 -9.34 8.41 -7.05
CA LYS A 19 -10.78 8.73 -7.14
C LYS A 19 -11.38 8.50 -8.52
N SER A 20 -10.61 8.57 -9.59
CA SER A 20 -11.07 8.22 -10.93
C SER A 20 -11.14 6.70 -11.18
N GLY A 21 -10.83 5.88 -10.18
CA GLY A 21 -10.85 4.42 -10.31
C GLY A 21 -9.62 3.86 -11.02
N GLU A 22 -8.55 4.65 -11.17
CA GLU A 22 -7.29 4.19 -11.74
C GLU A 22 -6.60 3.17 -10.82
N TYR A 23 -6.85 3.26 -9.51
CA TYR A 23 -6.32 2.37 -8.50
C TYR A 23 -7.46 1.73 -7.69
N ILE A 24 -7.32 0.43 -7.43
CA ILE A 24 -8.27 -0.35 -6.62
C ILE A 24 -7.80 -0.56 -5.17
N ALA A 25 -6.52 -0.27 -4.90
CA ALA A 25 -5.83 -0.61 -3.67
C ALA A 25 -4.57 0.24 -3.48
N ALA A 26 -4.17 0.45 -2.22
CA ALA A 26 -2.89 1.06 -1.88
C ALA A 26 -2.08 0.17 -0.92
N PHE A 27 -0.78 0.04 -1.19
CA PHE A 27 0.12 -0.77 -0.37
C PHE A 27 1.28 0.09 0.16
N GLY A 28 1.44 0.09 1.48
CA GLY A 28 2.62 0.63 2.16
C GLY A 28 3.69 -0.42 2.36
N GLU A 29 4.90 0.00 2.71
CA GLU A 29 5.95 -0.93 3.14
C GLU A 29 5.84 -1.15 4.65
N TYR A 30 5.90 -2.41 5.08
CA TYR A 30 5.87 -2.78 6.50
C TYR A 30 6.98 -2.10 7.32
N GLN A 31 8.10 -1.77 6.69
CA GLN A 31 9.27 -1.13 7.31
C GLN A 31 9.21 0.40 7.35
N GLN A 32 8.29 1.03 6.60
CA GLN A 32 8.31 2.47 6.37
C GLN A 32 7.11 3.16 7.01
N ASN A 33 7.20 4.50 7.07
CA ASN A 33 6.08 5.33 7.49
C ASN A 33 4.97 5.30 6.42
N ASN A 34 3.82 4.71 6.79
CA ASN A 34 2.69 4.54 5.87
C ASN A 34 1.72 5.73 5.84
N LYS A 35 1.99 6.84 6.56
CA LYS A 35 1.07 7.99 6.69
C LYS A 35 0.55 8.53 5.35
N SER A 36 1.41 8.63 4.36
CA SER A 36 1.02 9.09 3.01
C SER A 36 0.01 8.16 2.35
N ILE A 37 0.20 6.84 2.48
CA ILE A 37 -0.73 5.81 1.99
C ILE A 37 -2.06 5.89 2.75
N GLU A 38 -2.05 6.14 4.06
CA GLU A 38 -3.28 6.29 4.84
C GLU A 38 -4.11 7.48 4.40
N ILE A 39 -3.45 8.61 4.09
CA ILE A 39 -4.13 9.79 3.56
C ILE A 39 -4.76 9.45 2.21
N VAL A 40 -4.00 8.86 1.28
CA VAL A 40 -4.52 8.51 -0.05
C VAL A 40 -5.72 7.57 0.06
N ALA A 41 -5.60 6.49 0.83
CA ALA A 41 -6.65 5.49 0.99
C ALA A 41 -7.92 6.09 1.61
N ARG A 42 -7.77 6.91 2.66
CA ARG A 42 -8.91 7.56 3.31
C ARG A 42 -9.60 8.57 2.39
N GLU A 43 -8.83 9.41 1.71
CA GLU A 43 -9.40 10.46 0.86
C GLU A 43 -10.03 9.89 -0.41
N ALA A 44 -9.44 8.84 -0.98
CA ALA A 44 -9.93 8.21 -2.21
C ALA A 44 -10.97 7.09 -1.97
N GLY A 45 -11.12 6.61 -0.74
CA GLY A 45 -12.05 5.53 -0.41
C GLY A 45 -11.61 4.15 -0.95
N ILE A 46 -10.31 3.95 -1.15
CA ILE A 46 -9.75 2.67 -1.60
C ILE A 46 -9.20 1.86 -0.42
N ALA A 47 -9.22 0.53 -0.56
CA ALA A 47 -8.69 -0.37 0.46
C ALA A 47 -7.15 -0.24 0.56
N LYS A 48 -6.59 -0.45 1.75
CA LYS A 48 -5.15 -0.38 2.00
C LYS A 48 -4.63 -1.58 2.77
N SER A 49 -3.36 -1.92 2.55
CA SER A 49 -2.61 -2.87 3.37
C SER A 49 -1.11 -2.60 3.26
N GLU A 50 -0.30 -3.55 3.73
CA GLU A 50 1.14 -3.47 3.76
C GLU A 50 1.77 -4.66 3.05
N LEU A 51 2.88 -4.39 2.38
CA LEU A 51 3.78 -5.39 1.81
C LEU A 51 5.10 -5.35 2.57
N ASP A 52 5.71 -6.52 2.68
CA ASP A 52 6.99 -6.70 3.33
C ASP A 52 7.95 -7.22 2.26
N PRO A 53 8.67 -6.34 1.54
CA PRO A 53 9.57 -6.74 0.47
C PRO A 53 10.87 -7.39 0.98
N LEU A 54 11.19 -7.22 2.27
CA LEU A 54 12.44 -7.69 2.88
C LEU A 54 12.27 -8.97 3.70
N GLY A 55 11.03 -9.39 3.97
CA GLY A 55 10.72 -10.57 4.79
C GLY A 55 11.14 -10.42 6.25
N ILE A 56 11.08 -9.20 6.80
CA ILE A 56 11.50 -8.96 8.18
C ILE A 56 10.56 -9.69 9.14
N GLY A 57 11.15 -10.56 9.97
CA GLY A 57 10.41 -11.35 10.95
C GLY A 57 9.67 -12.56 10.34
N ARG A 58 9.96 -12.94 9.09
CA ARG A 58 9.43 -14.16 8.46
C ARG A 58 10.33 -15.34 8.77
N LYS A 59 9.71 -16.51 8.97
CA LYS A 59 10.42 -17.74 9.35
C LYS A 59 11.27 -18.30 8.21
N ASP A 60 10.73 -18.26 7.01
CA ASP A 60 11.34 -18.80 5.80
C ASP A 60 10.74 -18.13 4.55
N PHE A 61 11.26 -18.50 3.38
CA PHE A 61 10.82 -17.92 2.11
C PHE A 61 9.35 -18.19 1.80
N LYS A 62 8.82 -19.35 2.20
CA LYS A 62 7.41 -19.69 1.97
C LYS A 62 6.50 -18.83 2.83
N ASP A 63 6.86 -18.65 4.10
CA ASP A 63 6.17 -17.75 5.03
C ASP A 63 6.16 -16.30 4.51
N PHE A 64 7.30 -15.81 4.03
CA PHE A 64 7.42 -14.50 3.38
C PHE A 64 6.47 -14.32 2.18
N LEU A 65 6.44 -15.29 1.26
CA LEU A 65 5.56 -15.23 0.09
C LEU A 65 4.10 -15.30 0.50
N ASN A 66 3.75 -16.23 1.38
CA ASN A 66 2.38 -16.41 1.84
C ASN A 66 1.86 -15.16 2.55
N TRP A 67 2.68 -14.51 3.37
CA TRP A 67 2.31 -13.28 4.06
C TRP A 67 1.95 -12.17 3.06
N ASN A 68 2.82 -11.90 2.08
CA ASN A 68 2.56 -10.87 1.07
C ASN A 68 1.35 -11.19 0.19
N ILE A 69 1.21 -12.45 -0.25
CA ILE A 69 0.06 -12.88 -1.07
C ILE A 69 -1.25 -12.72 -0.29
N THR A 70 -1.27 -13.11 0.98
CA THR A 70 -2.46 -12.96 1.83
C THR A 70 -2.87 -11.49 1.94
N ARG A 71 -1.92 -10.58 2.14
CA ARG A 71 -2.18 -9.14 2.21
C ARG A 71 -2.75 -8.56 0.92
N ILE A 72 -2.25 -9.03 -0.22
CA ILE A 72 -2.79 -8.64 -1.54
C ILE A 72 -4.23 -9.13 -1.69
N MET A 73 -4.48 -10.39 -1.36
CA MET A 73 -5.80 -11.01 -1.48
C MET A 73 -6.84 -10.39 -0.54
N GLU A 74 -6.44 -10.02 0.69
CA GLU A 74 -7.30 -9.30 1.65
C GLU A 74 -7.79 -7.95 1.12
N VAL A 75 -7.00 -7.28 0.27
CA VAL A 75 -7.35 -5.95 -0.25
C VAL A 75 -8.11 -6.03 -1.57
N ILE A 76 -7.69 -6.93 -2.47
CA ILE A 76 -8.28 -7.04 -3.80
C ILE A 76 -9.67 -7.69 -3.75
N ASN A 77 -9.91 -8.70 -2.91
CA ASN A 77 -11.18 -9.44 -2.88
C ASN A 77 -12.30 -8.73 -2.10
N VAL A 78 -12.08 -7.52 -1.62
CA VAL A 78 -13.11 -6.69 -0.94
C VAL A 78 -13.95 -5.90 -1.96
N HIS A 79 -13.56 -5.90 -3.24
CA HIS A 79 -14.27 -5.32 -4.36
C HIS A 79 -14.96 -6.40 -5.21
#